data_AF-D7SHG8-F1
#
_entry.id   AF-D7SHG8-F1
#
_cell.length_a   1.000
_cell.length_b   1.000
_cell.length_c   1.000
_cell.angle_alpha   90.00
_cell.angle_beta   90.00
_cell.angle_gamma   90.00
#
_symmetry.space_group_name_H-M   'P 1'
#
loop_
_entity.id
_entity.type
_entity.pdbx_description
1 polymer ?
#
loop_
_entity_poly.entity_id
_entity_poly.type
_entity_poly.pdbx_seq_one_letter_code
_entity_poly.pdbx_strand_id
1 'polypeptide(L)'
;MGCTAQVWLEVKMDGEGRMRFAADSDSEITKGFCSCLIWVLDGAAPEEVLALKTDDLAALNVGLPGAGHSRVNTWHNVLIVMHKRTKALVAERAGKPRADPFPSLVINADGIHAKGSYAEAQARFLFPEELKVKELVNVLKEKKIGVVAHFYMDPEVQGVLTAAQKEWPHIYISDSLIMADMAVKMAKAGCQFIAVLGVDFMAENVRAILDQAGFGEVGVYRMSNERIGCSLADAAATPAYMNYLEAASASPPALHVVYINTSLETKAYAHELVPTITCTSSNVVQTILQAFAQVPNLNIWYGPDTYMGANIRELLQQMTTMTDEEIAVIHPQHNRDSIKSLLSHLHYYQDGTCIVHHLFGHEVVEKINEMYCDAFLTAHLEVPGEMFSLAMEAKRRGTGVVGSTQNILDFIKQRVQESLDKNRNDHLQFVLGTESGMVTSIVAAVRTLLGSAKSSSGSADVTVEIVFPVSSESLTKTSSNSYLGRNSAEMGGFILPVIPGVASGEGCSIHGGCASCPYMKMNSLSSLLKVCHHLPHEKEVLSDYEAGRFHLQTPNGNSIADVGCEPILNMRHFQATKELPEKLVSQILHSHSNGRSTSIS
;
A
#
# COMPACT_ATOMS: atom_id res chain seq x y z
N MET A 1 1.32 28.10 5.16
CA MET A 1 1.24 28.05 6.63
C MET A 1 -0.21 28.24 7.05
N GLY A 2 -0.89 27.19 7.50
CA GLY A 2 -2.20 27.30 8.13
C GLY A 2 -2.07 27.06 9.63
N CYS A 3 -2.33 28.08 10.45
CA CYS A 3 -2.46 27.88 11.90
C CYS A 3 -3.68 26.98 12.15
N THR A 4 -3.44 25.77 12.65
CA THR A 4 -4.47 24.85 13.14
C THR A 4 -4.73 25.18 14.61
N ALA A 5 -5.97 25.52 14.95
CA ALA A 5 -6.39 25.84 16.31
C ALA A 5 -6.68 24.56 17.12
N GLN A 6 -6.40 24.59 18.41
CA GLN A 6 -6.74 23.51 19.34
C GLN A 6 -8.16 23.67 19.84
N VAL A 7 -8.90 22.58 19.97
CA VAL A 7 -10.27 22.57 20.50
C VAL A 7 -10.34 21.59 21.66
N TRP A 8 -10.85 22.06 22.79
CA TRP A 8 -11.26 21.23 23.91
C TRP A 8 -12.76 21.02 23.82
N LEU A 9 -13.21 19.77 23.77
CA LEU A 9 -14.62 19.43 23.68
C LEU A 9 -14.96 18.51 24.85
N GLU A 10 -16.09 18.78 25.51
CA GLU A 10 -16.75 17.94 26.50
C GLU A 10 -18.11 17.51 25.94
N VAL A 11 -18.43 16.23 26.08
CA VAL A 11 -19.68 15.63 25.59
C VAL A 11 -20.26 14.78 26.70
N LYS A 12 -21.52 15.04 27.05
CA LYS A 12 -22.26 14.32 28.09
C LYS A 12 -23.65 13.97 27.56
N MET A 13 -24.29 12.99 28.18
CA MET A 13 -25.71 12.72 28.00
C MET A 13 -26.41 13.00 29.33
N ASP A 14 -27.48 13.80 29.30
CA ASP A 14 -28.23 14.14 30.51
C ASP A 14 -29.20 13.03 30.92
N GLY A 15 -29.87 13.21 32.07
CA GLY A 15 -30.81 12.23 32.62
C GLY A 15 -32.04 11.96 31.75
N GLU A 16 -32.35 12.83 30.79
CA GLU A 16 -33.43 12.66 29.82
C GLU A 16 -32.95 11.96 28.53
N GLY A 17 -31.64 11.66 28.43
CA GLY A 17 -31.04 11.05 27.27
C GLY A 17 -30.73 12.04 26.14
N ARG A 18 -30.68 13.35 26.42
CA ARG A 18 -30.27 14.38 25.46
C ARG A 18 -28.77 14.63 25.52
N MET A 19 -28.19 14.98 24.39
CA MET A 19 -26.76 15.28 24.29
C MET A 19 -26.44 16.69 24.79
N ARG A 20 -25.35 16.84 25.53
CA ARG A 20 -24.84 18.10 26.05
C ARG A 20 -23.41 18.32 25.60
N PHE A 21 -23.13 19.50 25.06
CA PHE A 21 -21.84 19.83 24.47
C PHE A 21 -21.28 21.12 25.09
N ALA A 22 -20.01 21.08 25.47
CA ALA A 22 -19.25 22.27 25.84
C ALA A 22 -17.91 22.24 25.12
N ALA A 23 -17.47 23.36 24.55
CA ALA A 23 -16.20 23.42 23.86
C ALA A 23 -15.50 24.77 24.04
N ASP A 24 -14.18 24.75 23.97
CA ASP A 24 -13.32 25.93 24.01
C ASP A 24 -12.17 25.77 23.00
N SER A 25 -11.49 26.86 22.65
CA SER A 25 -10.38 26.85 21.69
C SER A 25 -9.36 27.95 21.94
N ASP A 26 -8.12 27.76 21.51
CA ASP A 26 -7.09 28.81 21.56
C ASP A 26 -7.23 29.86 20.44
N SER A 27 -8.23 29.72 19.57
CA SER A 27 -8.58 30.65 18.49
C SER A 27 -9.99 31.18 18.69
N GLU A 28 -10.14 32.50 18.76
CA GLU A 28 -11.45 33.16 18.91
C GLU A 28 -12.41 32.84 17.76
N ILE A 29 -11.90 32.71 16.53
CA ILE A 29 -12.71 32.30 15.38
C ILE A 29 -13.21 30.86 15.58
N THR A 30 -12.33 29.99 16.06
CA THR A 30 -12.67 28.59 16.31
C THR A 30 -13.64 28.44 17.48
N LYS A 31 -13.54 29.26 18.53
CA LYS A 31 -14.55 29.34 19.60
C LYS A 31 -15.92 29.71 19.05
N GLY A 32 -15.97 30.71 18.15
CA GLY A 32 -17.20 31.10 17.46
C GLY A 32 -17.82 29.93 16.69
N PHE A 33 -17.00 29.18 15.95
CA PHE A 33 -17.46 27.99 15.23
C PHE A 33 -17.96 26.88 16.16
N CYS A 34 -17.23 26.59 17.24
CA CYS A 34 -17.67 25.62 18.24
C CYS A 34 -19.01 26.04 18.87
N SER A 35 -19.19 27.33 19.15
CA SER A 35 -20.43 27.88 19.71
C SER A 35 -21.62 27.68 18.76
N CYS A 36 -21.43 27.85 17.45
CA CYS A 36 -22.48 27.56 16.46
C CYS A 36 -22.89 26.09 16.45
N LEU A 37 -21.92 25.16 16.46
CA LEU A 37 -22.21 23.72 16.52
C LEU A 37 -22.93 23.33 17.80
N ILE A 38 -22.49 23.85 18.95
CA ILE A 38 -23.16 23.64 20.24
C ILE A 38 -24.58 24.19 20.21
N TRP A 39 -24.79 25.38 19.64
CA TRP A 39 -26.12 25.97 19.54
C TRP A 39 -27.11 25.11 18.72
N VAL A 40 -26.62 24.41 17.70
CA VAL A 40 -27.45 23.50 16.87
C VAL A 40 -27.68 22.15 17.55
N LEU A 41 -26.69 21.60 18.25
CA LEU A 41 -26.69 20.21 18.70
C LEU A 41 -26.96 20.02 20.21
N ASP A 42 -26.77 21.04 21.04
CA ASP A 42 -27.04 20.92 22.48
C ASP A 42 -28.52 20.72 22.76
N GLY A 43 -28.84 19.68 23.52
CA GLY A 43 -30.21 19.25 23.81
C GLY A 43 -30.84 18.35 22.73
N ALA A 44 -30.14 18.05 21.63
CA ALA A 44 -30.63 17.13 20.60
C ALA A 44 -30.62 15.66 21.07
N ALA A 45 -31.43 14.82 20.44
CA ALA A 45 -31.34 13.36 20.61
C ALA A 45 -30.04 12.82 19.97
N PRO A 46 -29.46 11.71 20.48
CA PRO A 46 -28.27 11.12 19.89
C PRO A 46 -28.42 10.78 18.41
N GLU A 47 -29.60 10.33 17.98
CA GLU A 47 -29.90 10.00 16.58
C GLU A 47 -29.88 11.23 15.69
N GLU A 48 -30.35 12.38 16.20
CA GLU A 48 -30.35 13.66 15.49
C GLU A 48 -28.92 14.20 15.35
N VAL A 49 -28.11 14.07 16.40
CA VAL A 49 -26.68 14.42 16.35
C VAL A 49 -25.97 13.60 15.29
N LEU A 50 -26.17 12.28 15.27
CA LEU A 50 -25.50 11.37 14.33
C LEU A 50 -26.03 11.45 12.90
N ALA A 51 -27.24 12.02 12.70
CA ALA A 51 -27.82 12.22 11.38
C ALA A 51 -27.21 13.41 10.63
N LEU A 52 -26.65 14.39 11.35
CA LEU A 52 -26.02 15.56 10.74
C LEU A 52 -24.73 15.15 10.02
N LYS A 53 -24.65 15.36 8.72
CA LYS A 53 -23.44 15.06 7.94
C LYS A 53 -22.53 16.27 7.86
N THR A 54 -21.25 16.02 7.61
CA THR A 54 -20.31 17.10 7.36
C THR A 54 -20.67 17.92 6.12
N ASP A 55 -21.29 17.28 5.12
CA ASP A 55 -21.69 17.95 3.88
C ASP A 55 -22.85 18.93 4.09
N ASP A 56 -23.71 18.68 5.08
CA ASP A 56 -24.79 19.60 5.46
C ASP A 56 -24.23 20.93 6.00
N LEU A 57 -23.02 20.88 6.57
CA LEU A 57 -22.32 22.07 7.06
C LEU A 57 -21.63 22.86 5.94
N ALA A 58 -21.42 22.27 4.76
CA ALA A 58 -20.78 22.96 3.65
C ALA A 58 -21.64 24.15 3.13
N ALA A 59 -22.96 24.07 3.26
CA ALA A 59 -23.88 25.14 2.88
C ALA A 59 -23.90 26.33 3.86
N LEU A 60 -23.45 26.13 5.10
CA LEU A 60 -23.39 27.17 6.14
C LEU A 60 -22.17 28.10 6.01
N ASN A 61 -21.34 27.91 4.98
CA ASN A 61 -20.15 28.71 4.69
C ASN A 61 -20.53 30.09 4.12
N VAL A 62 -21.11 30.94 4.98
CA VAL A 62 -21.44 32.33 4.64
C VAL A 62 -20.14 33.16 4.56
N GLY A 63 -19.62 33.32 3.34
CA GLY A 63 -18.79 34.46 2.96
C GLY A 63 -17.29 34.35 3.22
N LEU A 64 -16.52 33.97 2.19
CA LEU A 64 -15.32 34.68 1.69
C LEU A 64 -14.74 33.87 0.50
N PRO A 65 -14.89 34.34 -0.74
CA PRO A 65 -14.25 33.69 -1.89
C PRO A 65 -12.74 33.80 -1.72
N GLY A 66 -12.04 32.67 -1.64
CA GLY A 66 -10.56 32.62 -1.59
C GLY A 66 -9.92 32.44 -0.20
N ALA A 67 -10.69 32.20 0.87
CA ALA A 67 -10.11 31.88 2.20
C ALA A 67 -9.76 30.38 2.28
N GLY A 68 -8.45 30.07 2.39
CA GLY A 68 -7.90 28.72 2.18
C GLY A 68 -8.50 27.56 3.00
N HIS A 69 -8.45 26.37 2.38
CA HIS A 69 -8.94 25.06 2.84
C HIS A 69 -8.63 24.69 4.32
N SER A 70 -7.67 25.34 4.97
CA SER A 70 -7.23 25.02 6.34
C SER A 70 -8.26 25.31 7.44
N ARG A 71 -9.23 26.21 7.23
CA ARG A 71 -10.17 26.65 8.29
C ARG A 71 -11.53 25.94 8.25
N VAL A 72 -11.94 25.46 7.07
CA VAL A 72 -13.17 24.67 6.87
C VAL A 72 -13.05 23.29 7.54
N ASN A 73 -11.84 22.77 7.67
CA ASN A 73 -11.56 21.49 8.33
C ASN A 73 -11.88 21.50 9.83
N THR A 74 -11.94 22.67 10.48
CA THR A 74 -12.19 22.74 11.93
C THR A 74 -13.64 22.37 12.30
N TRP A 75 -14.65 22.78 11.51
CA TRP A 75 -16.05 22.37 11.71
C TRP A 75 -16.23 20.86 11.61
N HIS A 76 -15.62 20.28 10.57
CA HIS A 76 -15.68 18.87 10.27
C HIS A 76 -15.07 18.04 11.41
N ASN A 77 -13.88 18.43 11.86
CA ASN A 77 -13.18 17.70 12.91
C ASN A 77 -13.94 17.74 14.25
N VAL A 78 -14.49 18.89 14.64
CA VAL A 78 -15.26 19.01 15.89
C VAL A 78 -16.52 18.16 15.84
N LEU A 79 -17.27 18.20 14.73
CA LEU A 79 -18.48 17.39 14.56
C LEU A 79 -18.17 15.88 14.62
N ILE A 80 -17.08 15.43 13.99
CA ILE A 80 -16.66 14.02 14.02
C ILE A 80 -16.34 13.57 15.46
N VAL A 81 -15.65 14.39 16.24
CA VAL A 81 -15.37 14.08 17.65
C VAL A 81 -16.66 14.08 18.47
N MET A 82 -17.61 14.98 18.20
CA MET A 82 -18.95 14.95 18.80
C MET A 82 -19.67 13.63 18.48
N HIS A 83 -19.66 13.19 17.21
CA HIS A 83 -20.25 11.90 16.80
C HIS A 83 -19.61 10.72 17.54
N LYS A 84 -18.27 10.65 17.56
CA LYS A 84 -17.53 9.56 18.24
C LYS A 84 -17.93 9.43 19.70
N ARG A 85 -17.95 10.54 20.43
CA ARG A 85 -18.32 10.54 21.87
C ARG A 85 -19.80 10.27 22.08
N THR A 86 -20.66 10.75 21.19
CA THR A 86 -22.10 10.44 21.19
C THR A 86 -22.33 8.93 21.03
N LYS A 87 -21.70 8.30 20.02
CA LYS A 87 -21.76 6.84 19.82
C LYS A 87 -21.30 6.07 21.06
N ALA A 88 -20.20 6.51 21.69
CA ALA A 88 -19.69 5.88 22.90
C ALA A 88 -20.67 5.94 24.08
N LEU A 89 -21.34 7.09 24.29
CA LEU A 89 -22.35 7.26 25.34
C LEU A 89 -23.64 6.46 25.06
N VAL A 90 -24.05 6.36 23.80
CA VAL A 90 -25.19 5.53 23.38
C VAL A 90 -24.89 4.04 23.62
N ALA A 91 -23.70 3.58 23.28
CA ALA A 91 -23.28 2.20 23.50
C ALA A 91 -23.25 1.86 25.01
N GLU A 92 -22.73 2.76 25.83
CA GLU A 92 -22.69 2.63 27.29
C GLU A 92 -24.11 2.51 27.88
N ARG A 93 -25.04 3.37 27.44
CA ARG A 93 -26.45 3.30 27.86
C ARG A 93 -27.15 2.01 27.43
N ALA A 94 -26.83 1.49 26.25
CA ALA A 94 -27.40 0.25 25.74
C ALA A 94 -26.81 -1.01 26.40
N GLY A 95 -25.84 -0.86 27.31
CA GLY A 95 -25.12 -1.99 27.92
C GLY A 95 -24.32 -2.81 26.91
N LYS A 96 -24.05 -2.27 25.72
CA LYS A 96 -23.21 -2.93 24.72
C LYS A 96 -21.75 -2.85 25.19
N PRO A 97 -20.99 -3.96 25.14
CA PRO A 97 -19.55 -3.90 25.37
C PRO A 97 -18.92 -2.90 24.41
N ARG A 98 -17.97 -2.08 24.86
CA ARG A 98 -17.12 -1.32 23.94
C ARG A 98 -16.42 -2.32 23.03
N ALA A 99 -16.50 -2.13 21.72
CA ALA A 99 -15.73 -2.91 20.77
C ALA A 99 -14.24 -2.84 21.14
N ASP A 100 -13.55 -3.98 21.08
CA ASP A 100 -12.12 -4.03 21.39
C ASP A 100 -11.37 -3.13 20.40
N PRO A 101 -10.47 -2.24 20.87
CA PRO A 101 -9.69 -1.41 19.95
C PRO A 101 -8.84 -2.29 19.04
N PHE A 102 -8.54 -1.77 17.86
CA PHE A 102 -7.51 -2.37 17.01
C PHE A 102 -6.16 -2.39 17.73
N PRO A 103 -5.32 -3.40 17.47
CA PRO A 103 -3.94 -3.39 17.94
C PRO A 103 -3.21 -2.12 17.49
N SER A 104 -2.32 -1.60 18.33
CA SER A 104 -1.58 -0.38 17.99
C SER A 104 -0.17 -0.34 18.58
N LEU A 105 0.72 0.39 17.92
CA LEU A 105 2.04 0.76 18.45
C LEU A 105 2.04 2.24 18.79
N VAL A 106 2.28 2.55 20.06
CA VAL A 106 2.45 3.90 20.56
C VAL A 106 3.94 4.21 20.65
N ILE A 107 4.37 5.22 19.92
CA ILE A 107 5.76 5.66 19.82
C ILE A 107 5.84 7.05 20.44
N ASN A 108 6.67 7.19 21.45
CA ASN A 108 6.98 8.49 22.04
C ASN A 108 8.50 8.62 22.17
N ALA A 109 8.94 9.73 22.77
CA ALA A 109 10.35 9.99 22.89
C ALA A 109 11.05 9.06 23.91
N ASP A 110 10.29 8.40 24.79
CA ASP A 110 10.80 7.54 25.87
C ASP A 110 10.84 6.06 25.47
N GLY A 111 10.09 5.66 24.43
CA GLY A 111 10.10 4.30 23.93
C GLY A 111 8.94 3.96 23.01
N ILE A 112 8.68 2.66 22.90
CA ILE A 112 7.61 2.08 22.10
C ILE A 112 6.78 1.20 23.03
N HIS A 113 5.47 1.42 23.03
CA HIS A 113 4.49 0.62 23.79
C HIS A 113 3.52 -0.04 22.81
N ALA A 114 3.45 -1.37 22.84
CA ALA A 114 2.52 -2.13 22.04
C ALA A 114 1.20 -2.38 22.78
N LYS A 115 0.07 -2.30 22.07
CA LYS A 115 -1.26 -2.65 22.56
C LYS A 115 -1.84 -3.77 21.71
N GLY A 116 -2.12 -4.90 22.35
CA GLY A 116 -2.68 -6.09 21.70
C GLY A 116 -1.61 -7.04 21.15
N SER A 117 -1.93 -8.33 21.14
CA SER A 117 -1.01 -9.42 20.79
C SER A 117 -0.29 -9.23 19.45
N TYR A 118 -1.02 -8.71 18.46
CA TYR A 118 -0.49 -8.41 17.15
C TYR A 118 0.65 -7.37 17.22
N ALA A 119 0.39 -6.21 17.83
CA ALA A 119 1.39 -5.15 17.96
C ALA A 119 2.57 -5.58 18.84
N GLU A 120 2.32 -6.39 19.88
CA GLU A 120 3.37 -6.94 20.73
C GLU A 120 4.32 -7.85 19.95
N ALA A 121 3.78 -8.68 19.05
CA ALA A 121 4.60 -9.50 18.17
C ALA A 121 5.48 -8.64 17.26
N GLN A 122 4.92 -7.58 16.66
CA GLN A 122 5.68 -6.64 15.82
C GLN A 122 6.79 -5.93 16.63
N ALA A 123 6.48 -5.51 17.87
CA ALA A 123 7.41 -4.75 18.70
C ALA A 123 8.66 -5.53 19.11
N ARG A 124 8.55 -6.86 19.30
CA ARG A 124 9.69 -7.73 19.65
C ARG A 124 10.83 -7.66 18.63
N PHE A 125 10.51 -7.36 17.38
CA PHE A 125 11.44 -7.39 16.26
C PHE A 125 11.96 -6.01 15.84
N LEU A 126 11.42 -4.94 16.43
CA LEU A 126 11.93 -3.57 16.21
C LEU A 126 13.36 -3.39 16.72
N PHE A 127 13.78 -4.25 17.66
CA PHE A 127 15.12 -4.25 18.24
C PHE A 127 15.74 -5.65 18.07
N PRO A 128 16.40 -5.90 16.94
CA PRO A 128 16.99 -7.21 16.67
C PRO A 128 18.15 -7.51 17.62
N GLU A 129 18.41 -8.80 17.86
CA GLU A 129 19.55 -9.26 18.63
C GLU A 129 20.88 -8.90 17.93
N GLU A 130 21.79 -8.25 18.65
CA GLU A 130 23.06 -7.76 18.09
C GLU A 130 23.93 -8.91 17.53
N LEU A 131 23.85 -10.10 18.11
CA LEU A 131 24.56 -11.29 17.62
C LEU A 131 24.11 -11.70 16.21
N LYS A 132 22.79 -11.76 15.97
CA LYS A 132 22.21 -12.07 14.65
C LYS A 132 22.58 -11.02 13.60
N VAL A 133 22.57 -9.74 13.99
CA VAL A 133 22.97 -8.63 13.12
C VAL A 133 24.45 -8.77 12.71
N LYS A 134 25.35 -9.02 13.68
CA LYS A 134 26.78 -9.19 13.42
C LYS A 134 27.07 -10.42 12.55
N GLU A 135 26.41 -11.54 12.84
CA GLU A 135 26.53 -12.75 12.02
C GLU A 135 26.19 -12.47 10.56
N LEU A 136 25.04 -11.85 10.31
CA LEU A 136 24.60 -11.47 8.96
C LEU A 136 25.60 -10.50 8.30
N VAL A 137 26.00 -9.43 8.98
CA VAL A 137 26.94 -8.44 8.45
C VAL A 137 28.28 -9.07 8.07
N ASN A 138 28.78 -9.99 8.90
CA ASN A 138 30.05 -10.67 8.66
C ASN A 138 30.00 -11.51 7.38
N VAL A 139 28.96 -12.36 7.24
CA VAL A 139 28.84 -13.22 6.04
C VAL A 139 28.58 -12.40 4.77
N LEU A 140 27.78 -11.32 4.85
CA LEU A 140 27.53 -10.44 3.71
C LEU A 140 28.80 -9.73 3.23
N LYS A 141 29.63 -9.24 4.16
CA LYS A 141 30.92 -8.59 3.86
C LYS A 141 31.92 -9.57 3.25
N GLU A 142 32.12 -10.71 3.90
CA GLU A 142 33.08 -11.73 3.48
C GLU A 142 32.82 -12.20 2.05
N LYS A 143 31.54 -12.43 1.73
CA LYS A 143 31.12 -13.01 0.45
C LYS A 143 30.62 -11.98 -0.56
N LYS A 144 30.71 -10.69 -0.22
CA LYS A 144 30.28 -9.55 -1.06
C LYS A 144 28.84 -9.70 -1.56
N ILE A 145 27.91 -9.99 -0.65
CA ILE A 145 26.50 -10.21 -0.95
C ILE A 145 25.74 -8.90 -0.76
N GLY A 146 25.05 -8.43 -1.80
CA GLY A 146 24.05 -7.37 -1.69
C GLY A 146 22.70 -7.94 -1.29
N VAL A 147 21.90 -7.19 -0.54
CA VAL A 147 20.56 -7.61 -0.11
C VAL A 147 19.54 -6.58 -0.54
N VAL A 148 18.55 -7.00 -1.33
CA VAL A 148 17.37 -6.21 -1.65
C VAL A 148 16.15 -6.88 -1.04
N ALA A 149 15.35 -6.12 -0.30
CA ALA A 149 14.20 -6.63 0.43
C ALA A 149 12.96 -5.77 0.20
N HIS A 150 11.79 -6.41 0.12
CA HIS A 150 10.53 -5.68 0.03
C HIS A 150 10.11 -5.07 1.38
N PHE A 151 9.34 -3.97 1.36
CA PHE A 151 8.71 -3.40 2.57
C PHE A 151 7.75 -4.34 3.30
N TYR A 152 7.41 -5.48 2.72
CA TYR A 152 6.46 -6.45 3.29
C TYR A 152 7.14 -7.64 3.96
N MET A 153 8.47 -7.60 4.10
CA MET A 153 9.20 -8.64 4.83
C MET A 153 8.75 -8.73 6.28
N ASP A 154 8.88 -9.93 6.85
CA ASP A 154 8.57 -10.17 8.26
C ASP A 154 9.34 -9.17 9.16
N PRO A 155 8.73 -8.68 10.24
CA PRO A 155 9.37 -7.72 11.13
C PRO A 155 10.73 -8.17 11.67
N GLU A 156 10.93 -9.47 11.94
CA GLU A 156 12.23 -10.01 12.36
C GLU A 156 13.31 -9.72 11.32
N VAL A 157 13.00 -10.08 10.08
CA VAL A 157 13.89 -9.88 8.92
C VAL A 157 14.16 -8.40 8.71
N GLN A 158 13.11 -7.57 8.70
CA GLN A 158 13.29 -6.12 8.51
C GLN A 158 14.11 -5.47 9.62
N GLY A 159 13.88 -5.86 10.88
CA GLY A 159 14.63 -5.35 12.02
C GLY A 159 16.11 -5.61 11.85
N VAL A 160 16.48 -6.88 11.58
CA VAL A 160 17.87 -7.28 11.37
C VAL A 160 18.49 -6.58 10.16
N LEU A 161 17.79 -6.51 9.02
CA LEU A 161 18.29 -5.83 7.81
C LEU A 161 18.51 -4.33 8.04
N THR A 162 17.59 -3.66 8.74
CA THR A 162 17.70 -2.23 9.07
C THR A 162 18.89 -1.96 9.97
N ALA A 163 19.14 -2.82 10.96
CA ALA A 163 20.31 -2.72 11.82
C ALA A 163 21.61 -3.00 11.05
N ALA A 164 21.62 -4.06 10.24
CA ALA A 164 22.77 -4.47 9.43
C ALA A 164 23.16 -3.41 8.37
N GLN A 165 22.20 -2.65 7.85
CA GLN A 165 22.44 -1.59 6.86
C GLN A 165 23.42 -0.52 7.35
N LYS A 166 23.49 -0.29 8.67
CA LYS A 166 24.44 0.67 9.28
C LYS A 166 25.89 0.23 9.13
N GLU A 167 26.13 -1.07 9.02
CA GLU A 167 27.47 -1.65 8.94
C GLU A 167 27.81 -2.20 7.55
N TRP A 168 26.79 -2.51 6.74
CA TRP A 168 26.92 -2.97 5.36
C TRP A 168 26.02 -2.14 4.44
N PRO A 169 26.58 -1.24 3.61
CA PRO A 169 25.79 -0.27 2.84
C PRO A 169 25.05 -0.89 1.64
N HIS A 170 25.26 -2.17 1.35
CA HIS A 170 24.61 -2.89 0.25
C HIS A 170 23.38 -3.67 0.71
N ILE A 171 22.60 -3.07 1.63
CA ILE A 171 21.27 -3.56 2.05
C ILE A 171 20.25 -2.47 1.73
N TYR A 172 19.20 -2.79 0.99
CA TYR A 172 18.13 -1.85 0.64
C TYR A 172 16.77 -2.49 0.85
N ILE A 173 15.92 -1.82 1.63
CA ILE A 173 14.52 -2.17 1.86
C ILE A 173 13.69 -1.16 1.06
N SER A 174 12.92 -1.63 0.08
CA SER A 174 12.20 -0.75 -0.84
C SER A 174 10.99 -1.41 -1.48
N ASP A 175 10.29 -0.65 -2.33
CA ASP A 175 9.32 -1.18 -3.28
C ASP A 175 10.04 -1.98 -4.38
N SER A 176 9.30 -2.86 -5.06
CA SER A 176 9.77 -3.88 -6.00
C SER A 176 10.59 -3.32 -7.16
N LEU A 177 10.23 -2.13 -7.64
CA LEU A 177 10.93 -1.50 -8.76
C LEU A 177 12.34 -1.03 -8.37
N ILE A 178 12.46 -0.41 -7.19
CA ILE A 178 13.72 0.13 -6.70
C ILE A 178 14.72 -1.01 -6.43
N MET A 179 14.23 -2.21 -6.07
CA MET A 179 15.09 -3.38 -5.80
C MET A 179 16.00 -3.71 -6.99
N ALA A 180 15.48 -3.70 -8.22
CA ALA A 180 16.28 -4.00 -9.42
C ALA A 180 17.35 -2.92 -9.68
N ASP A 181 17.02 -1.64 -9.52
CA ASP A 181 17.97 -0.53 -9.67
C ASP A 181 19.09 -0.60 -8.64
N MET A 182 18.73 -0.92 -7.39
CA MET A 182 19.69 -1.05 -6.31
C MET A 182 20.59 -2.26 -6.48
N ALA A 183 20.06 -3.38 -6.97
CA ALA A 183 20.88 -4.54 -7.32
C ALA A 183 21.93 -4.21 -8.38
N VAL A 184 21.59 -3.45 -9.44
CA VAL A 184 22.57 -2.98 -10.44
C VAL A 184 23.63 -2.08 -9.81
N LYS A 185 23.24 -1.18 -8.90
CA LYS A 185 24.22 -0.33 -8.17
C LYS A 185 25.14 -1.16 -7.26
N MET A 186 24.62 -2.18 -6.60
CA MET A 186 25.41 -3.12 -5.78
C MET A 186 26.40 -3.91 -6.63
N ALA A 187 25.96 -4.44 -7.77
CA ALA A 187 26.82 -5.14 -8.72
C ALA A 187 27.98 -4.23 -9.20
N LYS A 188 27.67 -2.98 -9.58
CA LYS A 188 28.67 -1.96 -9.92
C LYS A 188 29.66 -1.67 -8.78
N ALA A 189 29.20 -1.75 -7.54
CA ALA A 189 30.02 -1.56 -6.35
C ALA A 189 30.83 -2.81 -5.95
N GLY A 190 30.74 -3.90 -6.70
CA GLY A 190 31.54 -5.12 -6.51
C GLY A 190 30.87 -6.23 -5.73
N CYS A 191 29.55 -6.17 -5.50
CA CYS A 191 28.80 -7.32 -4.99
C CYS A 191 28.77 -8.44 -6.04
N GLN A 192 29.09 -9.66 -5.61
CA GLN A 192 29.13 -10.85 -6.48
C GLN A 192 27.80 -11.61 -6.50
N PHE A 193 26.99 -11.42 -5.47
CA PHE A 193 25.70 -12.07 -5.30
C PHE A 193 24.67 -11.07 -4.79
N ILE A 194 23.41 -11.28 -5.14
CA ILE A 194 22.26 -10.52 -4.67
C ILE A 194 21.26 -11.48 -4.05
N ALA A 195 20.99 -11.29 -2.76
CA ALA A 195 19.89 -11.93 -2.06
C ALA A 195 18.63 -11.07 -2.22
N VAL A 196 17.57 -11.66 -2.73
CA VAL A 196 16.27 -11.02 -2.94
C VAL A 196 15.28 -11.58 -1.92
N LEU A 197 14.82 -10.72 -1.00
CA LEU A 197 13.77 -11.04 -0.04
C LEU A 197 12.44 -10.46 -0.53
N GLY A 198 11.61 -11.33 -1.09
CA GLY A 198 10.39 -10.97 -1.81
C GLY A 198 9.70 -12.20 -2.38
N VAL A 199 8.90 -12.00 -3.41
CA VAL A 199 8.26 -13.09 -4.16
C VAL A 199 8.99 -13.34 -5.48
N ASP A 200 8.69 -14.44 -6.17
CA ASP A 200 9.50 -14.90 -7.30
C ASP A 200 9.61 -13.86 -8.42
N PHE A 201 8.51 -13.19 -8.80
CA PHE A 201 8.56 -12.17 -9.87
C PHE A 201 9.50 -10.99 -9.55
N MET A 202 9.74 -10.70 -8.26
CA MET A 202 10.67 -9.64 -7.86
C MET A 202 12.11 -10.08 -8.09
N ALA A 203 12.43 -11.33 -7.77
CA ALA A 203 13.74 -11.93 -8.02
C ALA A 203 14.02 -12.08 -9.52
N GLU A 204 12.99 -12.49 -10.28
CA GLU A 204 13.00 -12.54 -11.74
C GLU A 204 13.29 -11.18 -12.36
N ASN A 205 12.62 -10.12 -11.89
CA ASN A 205 12.86 -8.75 -12.34
C ASN A 205 14.30 -8.30 -12.04
N VAL A 206 14.80 -8.56 -10.82
CA VAL A 206 16.19 -8.25 -10.45
C VAL A 206 17.19 -8.96 -11.38
N ARG A 207 16.99 -10.26 -11.65
CA ARG A 207 17.81 -11.04 -12.58
C ARG A 207 17.80 -10.43 -13.98
N ALA A 208 16.61 -10.19 -14.53
CA ALA A 208 16.48 -9.71 -15.90
C ALA A 208 17.09 -8.32 -16.09
N ILE A 209 16.93 -7.41 -15.12
CA ILE A 209 17.54 -6.08 -15.18
C ILE A 209 19.07 -6.12 -15.00
N LEU A 210 19.60 -7.03 -14.18
CA LEU A 210 21.05 -7.25 -14.09
C LEU A 210 21.63 -7.77 -15.40
N ASP A 211 20.94 -8.70 -16.07
CA ASP A 211 21.36 -9.22 -17.38
C ASP A 211 21.40 -8.11 -18.44
N GLN A 212 20.33 -7.31 -18.52
CA GLN A 212 20.25 -6.15 -19.42
C GLN A 212 21.32 -5.08 -19.12
N ALA A 213 21.74 -4.96 -17.86
CA ALA A 213 22.81 -4.05 -17.44
C ALA A 213 24.23 -4.62 -17.64
N GLY A 214 24.37 -5.86 -18.14
CA GLY A 214 25.65 -6.50 -18.40
C GLY A 214 26.28 -7.22 -17.20
N PHE A 215 25.51 -7.51 -16.15
CA PHE A 215 25.95 -8.18 -14.93
C PHE A 215 25.41 -9.63 -14.84
N GLY A 216 25.54 -10.39 -15.93
CA GLY A 216 25.04 -11.77 -16.04
C GLY A 216 25.77 -12.79 -15.16
N GLU A 217 26.95 -12.42 -14.66
CA GLU A 217 27.81 -13.20 -13.78
C GLU A 217 27.43 -13.09 -12.30
N VAL A 218 26.73 -12.01 -11.90
CA VAL A 218 26.28 -11.80 -10.52
C VAL A 218 25.18 -12.82 -10.19
N GLY A 219 25.33 -13.63 -9.16
CA GLY A 219 24.29 -14.60 -8.78
C GLY A 219 23.10 -13.93 -8.11
N VAL A 220 21.87 -14.33 -8.43
CA VAL A 220 20.64 -13.77 -7.83
C VAL A 220 19.88 -14.90 -7.16
N TYR A 221 19.59 -14.75 -5.86
CA TYR A 221 18.98 -15.81 -5.06
C TYR A 221 17.75 -15.33 -4.31
N ARG A 222 16.69 -16.15 -4.32
CA ARG A 222 15.48 -16.04 -3.49
C ARG A 222 15.64 -16.85 -2.21
N MET A 223 14.81 -16.60 -1.20
CA MET A 223 15.00 -17.17 0.15
C MET A 223 14.17 -18.44 0.42
N SER A 224 13.75 -19.13 -0.64
CA SER A 224 12.99 -20.39 -0.56
C SER A 224 13.39 -21.27 -1.74
N ASN A 225 13.44 -22.59 -1.51
CA ASN A 225 13.50 -23.59 -2.58
C ASN A 225 12.12 -23.85 -3.22
N GLU A 226 11.03 -23.58 -2.51
CA GLU A 226 9.67 -23.65 -3.03
C GLU A 226 9.25 -22.34 -3.68
N ARG A 227 8.40 -22.39 -4.72
CA ARG A 227 7.85 -21.22 -5.42
C ARG A 227 7.21 -20.24 -4.43
N ILE A 228 7.65 -18.98 -4.43
CA ILE A 228 7.05 -17.90 -3.63
C ILE A 228 6.07 -17.13 -4.51
N GLY A 229 4.78 -17.49 -4.41
CA GLY A 229 3.70 -16.96 -5.23
C GLY A 229 3.25 -15.53 -4.89
N CYS A 230 2.22 -15.07 -5.61
CA CYS A 230 1.50 -13.83 -5.33
C CYS A 230 0.09 -13.95 -5.93
N SER A 231 -0.95 -13.69 -5.13
CA SER A 231 -2.35 -13.81 -5.57
C SER A 231 -2.67 -13.01 -6.84
N LEU A 232 -2.04 -11.84 -7.00
CA LEU A 232 -2.24 -11.00 -8.19
C LEU A 232 -1.52 -11.58 -9.42
N ALA A 233 -0.31 -12.11 -9.24
CA ALA A 233 0.43 -12.74 -10.32
C ALA A 233 -0.28 -14.02 -10.79
N ASP A 234 -0.86 -14.78 -9.85
CA ASP A 234 -1.65 -15.97 -10.16
C ASP A 234 -2.95 -15.60 -10.91
N ALA A 235 -3.65 -14.54 -10.49
CA ALA A 235 -4.82 -14.03 -11.22
C ALA A 235 -4.49 -13.63 -12.66
N ALA A 236 -3.34 -12.99 -12.88
CA ALA A 236 -2.90 -12.57 -14.21
C ALA A 236 -2.40 -13.73 -15.10
N ALA A 237 -2.13 -14.90 -14.52
CA ALA A 237 -1.74 -16.11 -15.24
C ALA A 237 -2.96 -16.96 -15.66
N THR A 238 -4.18 -16.55 -15.31
CA THR A 238 -5.39 -17.31 -15.64
C THR A 238 -5.81 -17.15 -17.12
N PRO A 239 -6.51 -18.14 -17.69
CA PRO A 239 -7.12 -17.99 -19.02
C PRO A 239 -8.10 -16.80 -19.11
N ALA A 240 -8.78 -16.46 -18.00
CA ALA A 240 -9.69 -15.32 -17.95
C ALA A 240 -8.96 -13.99 -18.19
N TYR A 241 -7.75 -13.83 -17.65
CA TYR A 241 -6.92 -12.65 -17.91
C TYR A 241 -6.48 -12.58 -19.37
N MET A 242 -6.12 -13.70 -19.98
CA MET A 242 -5.78 -13.74 -21.41
C MET A 242 -6.97 -13.37 -22.30
N ASN A 243 -8.17 -13.90 -22.04
CA ASN A 243 -9.39 -13.51 -22.76
C ASN A 243 -9.69 -12.00 -22.63
N TYR A 244 -9.41 -11.42 -21.46
CA TYR A 244 -9.52 -9.98 -21.24
C TYR A 244 -8.54 -9.19 -22.12
N LEU A 245 -7.29 -9.66 -22.29
CA LEU A 245 -6.32 -9.05 -23.20
C LEU A 245 -6.63 -9.29 -24.68
N GLU A 246 -7.25 -10.41 -25.04
CA GLU A 246 -7.74 -10.65 -26.41
C GLU A 246 -8.86 -9.65 -26.78
N ALA A 247 -9.76 -9.33 -25.86
CA ALA A 247 -10.74 -8.27 -26.07
C ALA A 247 -10.08 -6.89 -26.24
N ALA A 248 -8.99 -6.64 -25.52
CA ALA A 248 -8.20 -5.42 -25.65
C ALA A 248 -7.53 -5.31 -27.03
N SER A 249 -6.92 -6.39 -27.54
CA SER A 249 -6.29 -6.41 -28.86
C SER A 249 -7.29 -6.19 -30.01
N ALA A 250 -8.55 -6.55 -29.80
CA ALA A 250 -9.65 -6.29 -30.73
C ALA A 250 -10.15 -4.82 -30.72
N SER A 251 -9.66 -3.98 -29.80
CA SER A 251 -10.11 -2.58 -29.60
C SER A 251 -9.00 -1.53 -29.79
N PRO A 252 -8.24 -1.53 -30.90
CA PRO A 252 -7.15 -0.58 -31.10
C PRO A 252 -7.65 0.86 -31.39
N PRO A 253 -6.87 1.91 -31.07
CA PRO A 253 -5.59 1.85 -30.38
C PRO A 253 -5.78 1.43 -28.91
N ALA A 254 -5.04 0.41 -28.48
CA ALA A 254 -5.18 -0.18 -27.14
C ALA A 254 -3.82 -0.21 -26.44
N LEU A 255 -3.82 0.14 -25.17
CA LEU A 255 -2.66 0.02 -24.28
C LEU A 255 -3.05 -0.81 -23.08
N HIS A 256 -2.28 -1.86 -22.85
CA HIS A 256 -2.35 -2.62 -21.61
C HIS A 256 -1.42 -2.02 -20.56
N VAL A 257 -1.99 -1.58 -19.44
CA VAL A 257 -1.27 -1.06 -18.28
C VAL A 257 -1.25 -2.16 -17.22
N VAL A 258 -0.13 -2.87 -17.13
CA VAL A 258 0.02 -4.03 -16.25
C VAL A 258 0.67 -3.64 -14.93
N TYR A 259 0.08 -4.07 -13.82
CA TYR A 259 0.69 -3.85 -12.51
C TYR A 259 1.98 -4.68 -12.36
N ILE A 260 2.99 -4.12 -11.69
CA ILE A 260 4.30 -4.76 -11.48
C ILE A 260 4.18 -6.14 -10.83
N ASN A 261 3.16 -6.34 -9.98
CA ASN A 261 2.85 -7.57 -9.25
C ASN A 261 2.28 -8.68 -10.15
N THR A 262 3.01 -9.00 -11.22
CA THR A 262 2.72 -10.03 -12.22
C THR A 262 4.03 -10.71 -12.63
N SER A 263 3.99 -11.95 -13.11
CA SER A 263 5.20 -12.65 -13.55
C SER A 263 5.81 -12.00 -14.81
N LEU A 264 7.09 -12.27 -15.08
CA LEU A 264 7.72 -11.82 -16.31
C LEU A 264 7.10 -12.51 -17.55
N GLU A 265 6.71 -13.77 -17.40
CA GLU A 265 5.98 -14.55 -18.41
C GLU A 265 4.67 -13.89 -18.82
N THR A 266 3.82 -13.53 -17.85
CA THR A 266 2.57 -12.82 -18.13
C THR A 266 2.83 -11.49 -18.84
N LYS A 267 3.86 -10.72 -18.43
CA LYS A 267 4.22 -9.47 -19.10
C LYS A 267 4.65 -9.72 -20.56
N ALA A 268 5.42 -10.77 -20.81
CA ALA A 268 5.86 -11.13 -22.15
C ALA A 268 4.67 -11.50 -23.05
N TYR A 269 3.80 -12.40 -22.59
CA TYR A 269 2.63 -12.84 -23.36
C TYR A 269 1.64 -11.69 -23.60
N ALA A 270 1.43 -10.85 -22.60
CA ALA A 270 0.60 -9.67 -22.74
C ALA A 270 1.18 -8.68 -23.76
N HIS A 271 2.50 -8.43 -23.73
CA HIS A 271 3.16 -7.48 -24.63
C HIS A 271 3.12 -7.92 -26.10
N GLU A 272 3.14 -9.22 -26.38
CA GLU A 272 2.97 -9.74 -27.74
C GLU A 272 1.54 -9.59 -28.26
N LEU A 273 0.54 -9.59 -27.38
CA LEU A 273 -0.87 -9.49 -27.74
C LEU A 273 -1.34 -8.03 -27.83
N VAL A 274 -0.93 -7.19 -26.88
CA VAL A 274 -1.28 -5.78 -26.78
C VAL A 274 -0.04 -5.00 -26.34
N PRO A 275 0.28 -3.85 -26.98
CA PRO A 275 1.34 -2.98 -26.50
C PRO A 275 1.17 -2.71 -25.01
N THR A 276 2.18 -3.09 -24.22
CA THR A 276 2.09 -3.16 -22.76
C THR A 276 3.12 -2.25 -22.09
N ILE A 277 2.69 -1.54 -21.05
CA ILE A 277 3.53 -0.79 -20.12
C ILE A 277 3.28 -1.27 -18.69
N THR A 278 4.35 -1.46 -17.91
CA THR A 278 4.21 -1.78 -16.49
C THR A 278 3.90 -0.53 -15.65
N CYS A 279 3.22 -0.67 -14.53
CA CYS A 279 3.02 0.39 -13.54
C CYS A 279 3.23 -0.12 -12.11
N THR A 280 3.39 0.80 -11.17
CA THR A 280 3.35 0.60 -9.72
C THR A 280 2.16 1.37 -9.14
N SER A 281 1.79 1.14 -7.88
CA SER A 281 0.75 1.93 -7.20
C SER A 281 1.13 3.41 -7.12
N SER A 282 2.41 3.75 -7.17
CA SER A 282 2.89 5.14 -7.14
C SER A 282 2.81 5.90 -8.46
N ASN A 283 2.75 5.22 -9.61
CA ASN A 283 2.74 5.89 -10.92
C ASN A 283 1.52 5.58 -11.80
N VAL A 284 0.69 4.60 -11.45
CA VAL A 284 -0.41 4.13 -12.32
C VAL A 284 -1.33 5.24 -12.81
N VAL A 285 -1.74 6.17 -11.95
CA VAL A 285 -2.62 7.29 -12.32
C VAL A 285 -1.93 8.19 -13.35
N GLN A 286 -0.65 8.53 -13.12
CA GLN A 286 0.11 9.38 -14.02
C GLN A 286 0.42 8.69 -15.35
N THR A 287 0.68 7.38 -15.34
CA THR A 287 0.85 6.56 -16.55
C THR A 287 -0.40 6.61 -17.41
N ILE A 288 -1.59 6.44 -16.80
CA ILE A 288 -2.88 6.43 -17.50
C ILE A 288 -3.19 7.80 -18.10
N LEU A 289 -3.04 8.88 -17.32
CA LEU A 289 -3.27 10.24 -17.79
C LEU A 289 -2.32 10.58 -18.95
N GLN A 290 -1.01 10.41 -18.76
CA GLN A 290 -0.03 10.71 -19.81
C GLN A 290 -0.29 9.89 -21.08
N ALA A 291 -0.59 8.59 -20.95
CA ALA A 291 -0.88 7.73 -22.09
C ALA A 291 -2.08 8.24 -22.90
N PHE A 292 -3.16 8.60 -22.21
CA PHE A 292 -4.38 9.11 -22.86
C PHE A 292 -4.18 10.50 -23.48
N ALA A 293 -3.29 11.32 -22.93
CA ALA A 293 -2.93 12.62 -23.50
C ALA A 293 -2.04 12.49 -24.74
N GLN A 294 -1.12 11.52 -24.76
CA GLN A 294 -0.18 11.32 -25.88
C GLN A 294 -0.77 10.54 -27.06
N VAL A 295 -1.72 9.63 -26.81
CA VAL A 295 -2.31 8.78 -27.85
C VAL A 295 -3.80 9.10 -28.01
N PRO A 296 -4.22 9.67 -29.16
CA PRO A 296 -5.63 9.98 -29.41
C PRO A 296 -6.52 8.73 -29.42
N ASN A 297 -7.71 8.83 -28.82
CA ASN A 297 -8.73 7.77 -28.77
C ASN A 297 -8.24 6.44 -28.16
N LEU A 298 -7.26 6.50 -27.26
CA LEU A 298 -6.65 5.33 -26.63
C LEU A 298 -7.63 4.58 -25.72
N ASN A 299 -7.81 3.28 -25.94
CA ASN A 299 -8.43 2.37 -24.98
C ASN A 299 -7.38 1.87 -23.98
N ILE A 300 -7.60 2.13 -22.71
CA ILE A 300 -6.70 1.72 -21.63
C ILE A 300 -7.27 0.48 -20.96
N TRP A 301 -6.46 -0.57 -20.87
CA TRP A 301 -6.81 -1.83 -20.25
C TRP A 301 -5.88 -2.09 -19.08
N TYR A 302 -6.39 -1.95 -17.86
CA TYR A 302 -5.60 -2.08 -16.63
C TYR A 302 -5.82 -3.44 -15.94
N GLY A 303 -4.78 -4.00 -15.32
CA GLY A 303 -4.89 -5.24 -14.54
C GLY A 303 -3.60 -5.63 -13.81
N PRO A 304 -3.62 -6.67 -12.97
CA PRO A 304 -4.77 -7.54 -12.67
C PRO A 304 -5.58 -7.09 -11.44
N ASP A 305 -5.15 -6.05 -10.70
CA ASP A 305 -5.80 -5.71 -9.43
C ASP A 305 -7.14 -4.99 -9.63
N THR A 306 -8.23 -5.68 -9.33
CA THR A 306 -9.61 -5.21 -9.47
C THR A 306 -9.91 -4.00 -8.60
N TYR A 307 -9.44 -3.96 -7.36
CA TYR A 307 -9.70 -2.84 -6.46
C TYR A 307 -8.94 -1.61 -6.90
N MET A 308 -7.66 -1.74 -7.26
CA MET A 308 -6.91 -0.62 -7.81
C MET A 308 -7.54 -0.10 -9.10
N GLY A 309 -8.05 -0.98 -9.98
CA GLY A 309 -8.76 -0.56 -11.19
C GLY A 309 -10.04 0.22 -10.90
N ALA A 310 -10.86 -0.27 -9.98
CA ALA A 310 -12.07 0.42 -9.52
C ALA A 310 -11.74 1.76 -8.84
N ASN A 311 -10.71 1.80 -8.01
CA ASN A 311 -10.27 3.01 -7.29
C ASN A 311 -9.69 4.06 -8.25
N ILE A 312 -8.97 3.65 -9.30
CA ILE A 312 -8.54 4.57 -10.37
C ILE A 312 -9.76 5.18 -11.07
N ARG A 313 -10.77 4.37 -11.39
CA ARG A 313 -12.01 4.86 -11.99
C ARG A 313 -12.72 5.87 -11.07
N GLU A 314 -12.82 5.60 -9.79
CA GLU A 314 -13.41 6.52 -8.80
C GLU A 314 -12.60 7.82 -8.68
N LEU A 315 -11.26 7.75 -8.66
CA LEU A 315 -10.40 8.95 -8.70
C LEU A 315 -10.70 9.83 -9.93
N LEU A 316 -10.79 9.21 -11.10
CA LEU A 316 -11.11 9.92 -12.34
C LEU A 316 -12.54 10.48 -12.32
N GLN A 317 -13.51 9.77 -11.73
CA GLN A 317 -14.87 10.27 -11.53
C GLN A 317 -14.88 11.52 -10.65
N GLN A 318 -14.11 11.53 -9.54
CA GLN A 318 -13.95 12.71 -8.70
C GLN A 318 -13.27 13.87 -9.45
N MET A 319 -12.30 13.58 -10.32
CA MET A 319 -11.69 14.63 -11.16
C MET A 319 -12.70 15.29 -12.10
N THR A 320 -13.84 14.66 -12.44
CA THR A 320 -14.86 15.31 -13.26
C THR A 320 -15.64 16.43 -12.56
N THR A 321 -15.54 16.52 -11.22
CA THR A 321 -16.17 17.57 -10.42
C THR A 321 -15.20 18.70 -10.05
N MET A 322 -13.91 18.52 -10.33
CA MET A 322 -12.85 19.53 -10.14
C MET A 322 -12.90 20.61 -11.22
N THR A 323 -12.27 21.76 -10.96
CA THR A 323 -12.08 22.79 -11.99
C THR A 323 -10.95 22.39 -12.95
N ASP A 324 -10.94 22.96 -14.15
CA ASP A 324 -9.89 22.67 -15.14
C ASP A 324 -8.50 23.08 -14.63
N GLU A 325 -8.40 24.14 -13.82
CA GLU A 325 -7.16 24.55 -13.18
C GLU A 325 -6.66 23.51 -12.17
N GLU A 326 -7.56 22.93 -11.37
CA GLU A 326 -7.19 21.89 -10.41
C GLU A 326 -6.77 20.59 -11.12
N ILE A 327 -7.42 20.24 -12.23
CA ILE A 327 -7.03 19.10 -13.06
C ILE A 327 -5.66 19.35 -13.70
N ALA A 328 -5.39 20.57 -14.20
CA ALA A 328 -4.11 20.94 -14.80
C ALA A 328 -2.93 20.84 -13.80
N VAL A 329 -3.18 21.01 -12.50
CA VAL A 329 -2.18 20.76 -11.44
C VAL A 329 -1.83 19.28 -11.33
N ILE A 330 -2.80 18.38 -11.56
CA ILE A 330 -2.57 16.93 -11.57
C ILE A 330 -1.87 16.51 -12.86
N HIS A 331 -2.33 17.02 -13.99
CA HIS A 331 -1.76 16.76 -15.30
C HIS A 331 -2.10 17.89 -16.31
N PRO A 332 -1.10 18.61 -16.85
CA PRO A 332 -1.31 19.87 -17.58
C PRO A 332 -2.05 19.71 -18.91
N GLN A 333 -2.09 18.50 -19.48
CA GLN A 333 -2.77 18.23 -20.76
C GLN A 333 -4.23 17.76 -20.59
N HIS A 334 -4.75 17.73 -19.35
CA HIS A 334 -6.12 17.31 -19.08
C HIS A 334 -6.99 18.46 -18.58
N ASN A 335 -8.26 18.36 -18.97
CA ASN A 335 -9.39 19.15 -18.49
C ASN A 335 -10.56 18.20 -18.19
N ARG A 336 -11.65 18.74 -17.65
CA ARG A 336 -12.82 17.96 -17.25
C ARG A 336 -13.40 17.09 -18.38
N ASP A 337 -13.43 17.61 -19.61
CA ASP A 337 -14.01 16.87 -20.75
C ASP A 337 -13.10 15.73 -21.20
N SER A 338 -11.78 15.95 -21.19
CA SER A 338 -10.81 14.89 -21.46
C SER A 338 -10.86 13.76 -20.42
N ILE A 339 -11.09 14.08 -19.14
CA ILE A 339 -11.24 13.09 -18.07
C ILE A 339 -12.55 12.28 -18.24
N LYS A 340 -13.65 12.95 -18.61
CA LYS A 340 -14.90 12.24 -18.96
C LYS A 340 -14.71 11.29 -20.13
N SER A 341 -13.95 11.71 -21.15
CA SER A 341 -13.58 10.85 -22.26
C SER A 341 -12.72 9.67 -21.80
N LEU A 342 -11.70 9.91 -20.97
CA LEU A 342 -10.85 8.84 -20.42
C LEU A 342 -11.69 7.81 -19.65
N LEU A 343 -12.67 8.23 -18.86
CA LEU A 343 -13.55 7.32 -18.09
C LEU A 343 -14.33 6.32 -18.96
N SER A 344 -14.67 6.69 -20.21
CA SER A 344 -15.35 5.78 -21.14
C SER A 344 -14.38 4.84 -21.87
N HIS A 345 -13.09 5.14 -21.87
CA HIS A 345 -12.03 4.34 -22.51
C HIS A 345 -11.18 3.54 -21.51
N LEU A 346 -11.45 3.68 -20.20
CA LEU A 346 -10.78 2.92 -19.15
C LEU A 346 -11.53 1.61 -18.87
N HIS A 347 -10.88 0.52 -19.20
CA HIS A 347 -11.25 -0.85 -18.86
C HIS A 347 -10.30 -1.39 -17.80
N TYR A 348 -10.82 -2.20 -16.87
CA TYR A 348 -9.99 -2.88 -15.88
C TYR A 348 -10.49 -4.29 -15.60
N TYR A 349 -9.56 -5.17 -15.27
CA TYR A 349 -9.82 -6.56 -14.95
C TYR A 349 -10.58 -6.72 -13.61
N GLN A 350 -11.56 -7.62 -13.56
CA GLN A 350 -12.52 -7.74 -12.45
C GLN A 350 -12.31 -8.97 -11.54
N ASP A 351 -11.31 -9.80 -11.82
CA ASP A 351 -11.12 -11.09 -11.13
C ASP A 351 -9.68 -11.26 -10.62
N GLY A 352 -9.14 -10.22 -9.99
CA GLY A 352 -7.81 -10.27 -9.38
C GLY A 352 -7.74 -9.39 -8.14
N THR A 353 -7.43 -9.98 -6.98
CA THR A 353 -7.36 -9.25 -5.71
C THR A 353 -6.10 -9.61 -4.93
N CYS A 354 -5.51 -8.62 -4.27
CA CYS A 354 -4.49 -8.87 -3.26
C CYS A 354 -5.14 -9.39 -1.97
N ILE A 355 -4.80 -10.60 -1.54
CA ILE A 355 -5.39 -11.24 -0.34
C ILE A 355 -5.17 -10.43 0.95
N VAL A 356 -4.08 -9.65 1.03
CA VAL A 356 -3.81 -8.81 2.19
C VAL A 356 -4.71 -7.59 2.20
N HIS A 357 -4.80 -6.89 1.07
CA HIS A 357 -5.62 -5.68 0.99
C HIS A 357 -7.13 -5.98 1.03
N HIS A 358 -7.55 -7.16 0.58
CA HIS A 358 -8.94 -7.62 0.66
C HIS A 358 -9.49 -7.62 2.10
N LEU A 359 -8.63 -7.73 3.12
CA LEU A 359 -9.02 -7.73 4.53
C LEU A 359 -9.58 -6.39 5.01
N PHE A 360 -9.30 -5.28 4.31
CA PHE A 360 -9.80 -3.94 4.66
C PHE A 360 -11.22 -3.70 4.13
N GLY A 361 -12.08 -4.70 4.25
CA GLY A 361 -13.48 -4.64 3.82
C GLY A 361 -14.41 -4.00 4.86
N HIS A 362 -15.70 -4.29 4.70
CA HIS A 362 -16.80 -3.59 5.36
C HIS A 362 -16.68 -3.55 6.89
N GLU A 363 -16.43 -4.70 7.52
CA GLU A 363 -16.33 -4.82 8.99
C GLU A 363 -15.21 -3.94 9.56
N VAL A 364 -14.08 -3.86 8.85
CA VAL A 364 -12.95 -3.02 9.24
C VAL A 364 -13.32 -1.54 9.13
N VAL A 365 -13.95 -1.15 8.01
CA VAL A 365 -14.38 0.23 7.77
C VAL A 365 -15.43 0.70 8.77
N GLU A 366 -16.41 -0.14 9.11
CA GLU A 366 -17.41 0.15 10.13
C GLU A 366 -16.75 0.44 11.48
N LYS A 367 -15.83 -0.43 11.91
CA LYS A 367 -15.09 -0.25 13.16
C LYS A 367 -14.20 0.99 13.16
N ILE A 368 -13.57 1.35 12.03
CA ILE A 368 -12.83 2.61 11.89
C ILE A 368 -13.78 3.81 12.07
N ASN A 369 -14.95 3.79 11.44
CA ASN A 369 -15.96 4.84 11.57
C ASN A 369 -16.54 4.98 12.98
N GLU A 370 -16.57 3.90 13.75
CA GLU A 370 -17.01 3.91 15.13
C GLU A 370 -15.95 4.44 16.09
N MET A 371 -14.70 3.96 15.97
CA MET A 371 -13.67 4.14 17.00
C MET A 371 -12.55 5.11 16.61
N TYR A 372 -12.33 5.35 15.32
CA TYR A 372 -11.15 6.01 14.76
C TYR A 372 -11.50 7.09 13.72
N CYS A 373 -12.74 7.61 13.71
CA CYS A 373 -13.17 8.61 12.72
C CYS A 373 -12.43 9.96 12.82
N ASP A 374 -11.85 10.26 13.98
CA ASP A 374 -11.00 11.43 14.27
C ASP A 374 -9.50 11.17 14.04
N ALA A 375 -9.11 9.96 13.66
CA ALA A 375 -7.73 9.59 13.37
C ALA A 375 -7.32 10.02 11.95
N PHE A 376 -6.01 10.04 11.71
CA PHE A 376 -5.47 10.15 10.36
C PHE A 376 -5.67 8.83 9.61
N LEU A 377 -6.37 8.86 8.48
CA LEU A 377 -6.69 7.65 7.72
C LEU A 377 -5.78 7.52 6.50
N THR A 378 -5.06 6.41 6.42
CA THR A 378 -4.17 6.11 5.29
C THR A 378 -4.69 4.88 4.57
N ALA A 379 -4.60 4.83 3.24
CA ALA A 379 -4.98 3.66 2.47
C ALA A 379 -4.10 3.45 1.24
N HIS A 380 -3.82 2.18 0.93
CA HIS A 380 -3.22 1.77 -0.32
C HIS A 380 -4.25 1.79 -1.46
N LEU A 381 -3.83 1.94 -2.72
CA LEU A 381 -4.76 1.89 -3.87
C LEU A 381 -5.41 0.52 -4.09
N GLU A 382 -4.86 -0.54 -3.51
CA GLU A 382 -5.35 -1.93 -3.63
C GLU A 382 -6.48 -2.26 -2.63
N VAL A 383 -6.85 -1.35 -1.72
CA VAL A 383 -7.90 -1.63 -0.73
C VAL A 383 -9.29 -1.65 -1.38
N PRO A 384 -10.26 -2.39 -0.79
CA PRO A 384 -11.66 -2.33 -1.18
C PRO A 384 -12.22 -0.91 -1.24
N GLY A 385 -13.17 -0.68 -2.15
CA GLY A 385 -13.72 0.65 -2.44
C GLY A 385 -14.28 1.40 -1.23
N GLU A 386 -14.76 0.68 -0.22
CA GLU A 386 -15.24 1.24 1.06
C GLU A 386 -14.12 1.84 1.91
N MET A 387 -12.97 1.16 2.05
CA MET A 387 -11.80 1.70 2.75
C MET A 387 -11.15 2.84 1.94
N PHE A 388 -11.11 2.68 0.62
CA PHE A 388 -10.64 3.73 -0.28
C PHE A 388 -11.49 5.01 -0.14
N SER A 389 -12.82 4.88 -0.16
CA SER A 389 -13.74 6.01 -0.03
C SER A 389 -13.58 6.71 1.32
N LEU A 390 -13.45 5.94 2.40
CA LEU A 390 -13.22 6.46 3.74
C LEU A 390 -11.91 7.27 3.82
N ALA A 391 -10.82 6.75 3.27
CA ALA A 391 -9.54 7.45 3.26
C ALA A 391 -9.53 8.67 2.32
N MET A 392 -10.26 8.62 1.21
CA MET A 392 -10.46 9.77 0.31
C MET A 392 -11.26 10.89 0.97
N GLU A 393 -12.28 10.56 1.75
CA GLU A 393 -13.03 11.52 2.56
C GLU A 393 -12.12 12.19 3.60
N ALA A 394 -11.30 11.42 4.31
CA ALA A 394 -10.30 11.96 5.21
C ALA A 394 -9.26 12.83 4.48
N LYS A 395 -8.81 12.43 3.28
CA LYS A 395 -7.90 13.22 2.44
C LYS A 395 -8.49 14.58 2.08
N ARG A 396 -9.77 14.67 1.72
CA ARG A 396 -10.46 15.96 1.46
C ARG A 396 -10.47 16.87 2.69
N ARG A 397 -10.52 16.29 3.89
CA ARG A 397 -10.45 17.00 5.19
C ARG A 397 -9.02 17.31 5.64
N GLY A 398 -8.00 16.91 4.87
CA GLY A 398 -6.58 17.05 5.25
C GLY A 398 -6.12 16.06 6.34
N THR A 399 -6.96 15.10 6.72
CA THR A 399 -6.67 14.06 7.72
C THR A 399 -6.45 12.69 7.09
N GLY A 400 -6.18 12.60 5.78
CA GLY A 400 -5.90 11.32 5.16
C GLY A 400 -5.03 11.37 3.91
N VAL A 401 -4.62 10.19 3.47
CA VAL A 401 -3.82 9.97 2.26
C VAL A 401 -4.23 8.66 1.61
N VAL A 402 -4.25 8.67 0.27
CA VAL A 402 -4.39 7.46 -0.54
C VAL A 402 -3.26 7.45 -1.56
N GLY A 403 -2.54 6.33 -1.65
CA GLY A 403 -1.41 6.18 -2.57
C GLY A 403 -0.60 4.92 -2.30
N SER A 404 0.69 4.94 -2.65
CA SER A 404 1.61 3.84 -2.34
C SER A 404 2.04 3.84 -0.87
N THR A 405 2.66 2.74 -0.46
CA THR A 405 3.44 2.57 0.77
C THR A 405 4.33 3.79 1.07
N GLN A 406 5.02 4.33 0.07
CA GLN A 406 5.87 5.51 0.24
C GLN A 406 5.04 6.78 0.52
N ASN A 407 3.92 6.98 -0.17
CA ASN A 407 3.05 8.14 0.07
C ASN A 407 2.48 8.12 1.50
N ILE A 408 2.13 6.93 2.02
CA ILE A 408 1.68 6.75 3.40
C ILE A 408 2.78 7.14 4.39
N LEU A 409 4.01 6.64 4.18
CA LEU A 409 5.15 6.95 5.05
C LEU A 409 5.47 8.45 5.06
N ASP A 410 5.47 9.10 3.90
CA ASP A 410 5.78 10.53 3.79
C ASP A 410 4.69 11.40 4.42
N PHE A 411 3.42 10.99 4.30
CA PHE A 411 2.32 11.65 4.99
C PHE A 411 2.46 11.57 6.52
N ILE A 412 2.81 10.40 7.06
CA ILE A 412 3.05 10.24 8.50
C ILE A 412 4.21 11.15 8.95
N LYS A 413 5.34 11.14 8.24
CA LYS A 413 6.48 12.01 8.54
C LYS A 413 6.09 13.49 8.53
N GLN A 414 5.35 13.92 7.51
CA GLN A 414 4.89 15.29 7.37
C GLN A 414 4.01 15.71 8.56
N ARG A 415 3.02 14.90 8.92
CA ARG A 415 2.11 15.21 10.05
C ARG A 415 2.84 15.22 11.40
N VAL A 416 3.79 14.31 11.61
CA VAL A 416 4.64 14.30 12.81
C VAL A 416 5.53 15.54 12.87
N GLN A 417 6.18 15.92 11.76
CA GLN A 417 7.01 17.12 11.70
C GLN A 417 6.18 18.39 11.95
N GLU A 418 5.00 18.50 11.34
CA GLU A 418 4.07 19.62 11.56
C GLU A 418 3.65 19.74 13.03
N SER A 419 3.53 18.63 13.77
CA SER A 419 3.23 18.64 15.21
C SER A 419 4.45 19.05 16.04
N LEU A 420 5.63 18.54 15.70
CA LEU A 420 6.90 18.92 16.35
C LEU A 420 7.19 20.43 16.19
N ASP A 421 6.96 20.98 14.99
CA ASP A 421 7.17 22.40 14.69
C ASP A 421 6.26 23.33 15.52
N LYS A 422 5.08 22.85 15.94
CA LYS A 422 4.17 23.60 16.82
C LYS A 422 4.66 23.64 18.27
N ASN A 423 5.57 22.75 18.65
CA ASN A 423 6.09 22.57 20.01
C ASN A 423 4.98 22.49 21.08
N ARG A 424 3.99 21.62 20.86
CA ARG A 424 2.89 21.34 21.82
C ARG A 424 2.68 19.83 21.98
N ASN A 425 2.19 19.43 23.16
CA ASN A 425 1.87 18.03 23.42
C ASN A 425 0.72 17.59 22.51
N ASP A 426 0.91 16.51 21.78
CA ASP A 426 -0.02 16.06 20.75
C ASP A 426 -0.05 14.53 20.71
N HIS A 427 -1.23 13.96 20.45
CA HIS A 427 -1.40 12.52 20.24
C HIS A 427 -1.91 12.29 18.82
N LEU A 428 -1.01 11.90 17.92
CA LEU A 428 -1.33 11.66 16.52
C LEU A 428 -1.65 10.17 16.32
N GLN A 429 -2.90 9.87 15.97
CA GLN A 429 -3.34 8.50 15.71
C GLN A 429 -3.46 8.28 14.20
N PHE A 430 -2.80 7.25 13.66
CA PHE A 430 -2.81 6.89 12.25
C PHE A 430 -3.38 5.49 12.06
N VAL A 431 -4.41 5.34 11.23
CA VAL A 431 -4.94 4.04 10.81
C VAL A 431 -4.27 3.62 9.50
N LEU A 432 -3.62 2.45 9.51
CA LEU A 432 -2.91 1.91 8.36
C LEU A 432 -3.80 1.01 7.48
N GLY A 433 -4.37 1.56 6.41
CA GLY A 433 -5.06 0.79 5.36
C GLY A 433 -4.10 0.16 4.36
N THR A 434 -3.09 -0.56 4.84
CA THR A 434 -2.10 -1.28 4.02
C THR A 434 -1.46 -2.42 4.83
N GLU A 435 -0.58 -3.20 4.21
CA GLU A 435 0.12 -4.30 4.88
C GLU A 435 0.99 -3.81 6.04
N SER A 436 1.01 -4.62 7.11
CA SER A 436 1.73 -4.33 8.34
C SER A 436 3.26 -4.32 8.23
N GLY A 437 3.83 -4.87 7.16
CA GLY A 437 5.29 -4.91 6.98
C GLY A 437 5.93 -3.52 7.03
N MET A 438 5.16 -2.45 6.80
CA MET A 438 5.63 -1.07 6.94
C MET A 438 6.01 -0.66 8.37
N VAL A 439 5.61 -1.42 9.39
CA VAL A 439 5.77 -1.06 10.81
C VAL A 439 7.20 -0.64 11.16
N THR A 440 8.19 -1.44 10.78
CA THR A 440 9.60 -1.16 11.10
C THR A 440 10.07 0.14 10.46
N SER A 441 9.68 0.38 9.20
CA SER A 441 10.02 1.61 8.46
C SER A 441 9.36 2.85 9.07
N ILE A 442 8.08 2.74 9.46
CA ILE A 442 7.32 3.82 10.12
C ILE A 442 7.95 4.13 11.48
N VAL A 443 8.19 3.10 12.31
CA VAL A 443 8.81 3.25 13.63
C VAL A 443 10.17 3.91 13.52
N ALA A 444 11.02 3.44 12.61
CA ALA A 444 12.35 4.02 12.41
C ALA A 444 12.26 5.51 12.04
N ALA A 445 11.41 5.85 11.06
CA ALA A 445 11.21 7.23 10.62
C ALA A 445 10.69 8.14 11.73
N VAL A 446 9.64 7.71 12.45
CA VAL A 446 9.03 8.48 13.55
C VAL A 446 10.04 8.71 14.67
N ARG A 447 10.81 7.68 15.06
CA ARG A 447 11.82 7.82 16.12
C ARG A 447 12.97 8.73 15.73
N THR A 448 13.39 8.72 14.47
CA THR A 448 14.39 9.68 13.98
C THR A 448 13.87 11.11 14.17
N LEU A 449 12.62 11.39 13.78
CA LEU A 449 12.02 12.72 13.95
C LEU A 449 11.89 13.14 15.43
N LEU A 450 11.35 12.26 16.27
CA LEU A 450 11.19 12.53 17.71
C LEU A 450 12.56 12.69 18.42
N GLY A 451 13.56 11.89 18.02
CA GLY A 451 14.91 11.94 18.56
C GLY A 451 15.65 13.23 18.22
N SER A 452 15.50 13.73 16.98
CA SER A 452 16.09 15.01 16.57
C SER A 452 15.55 16.19 17.38
N ALA A 453 14.28 16.16 17.78
CA ALA A 453 13.63 17.24 18.53
C ALA A 453 14.03 17.32 20.02
N LYS A 454 14.41 16.20 20.65
CA LYS A 454 14.87 16.14 22.06
C LYS A 454 16.15 16.93 22.34
N SER A 455 16.94 17.24 21.31
CA SER A 455 18.21 18.00 21.39
C SER A 455 18.00 19.47 21.77
N SER A 456 16.78 19.98 21.62
CA SER A 456 16.36 21.34 21.96
C SER A 456 15.64 21.34 23.31
N SER A 457 16.22 22.00 24.30
CA SER A 457 15.71 22.08 25.67
C SER A 457 14.26 22.60 25.72
N GLY A 458 13.32 21.73 26.11
CA GLY A 458 11.89 22.05 26.29
C GLY A 458 10.92 21.43 25.27
N SER A 459 11.29 20.34 24.59
CA SER A 459 10.47 19.76 23.52
C SER A 459 9.13 19.23 24.03
N ALA A 460 8.06 19.54 23.30
CA ALA A 460 6.74 18.96 23.50
C ALA A 460 6.72 17.42 23.50
N ASP A 461 5.78 16.87 24.28
CA ASP A 461 5.50 15.44 24.34
C ASP A 461 4.57 15.03 23.19
N VAL A 462 5.17 14.74 22.03
CA VAL A 462 4.46 14.23 20.86
C VAL A 462 4.44 12.70 20.92
N THR A 463 3.23 12.15 20.99
CA THR A 463 2.97 10.72 20.92
C THR A 463 2.37 10.36 19.57
N VAL A 464 2.89 9.32 18.94
CA VAL A 464 2.42 8.80 17.65
C VAL A 464 1.88 7.39 17.84
N GLU A 465 0.60 7.19 17.59
CA GLU A 465 -0.05 5.87 17.64
C GLU A 465 -0.34 5.36 16.23
N ILE A 466 0.25 4.22 15.90
CA ILE A 466 0.03 3.50 14.64
C ILE A 466 -0.95 2.37 14.90
N VAL A 467 -2.15 2.46 14.33
CA VAL A 467 -3.25 1.52 14.49
C VAL A 467 -3.26 0.53 13.32
N PHE A 468 -3.32 -0.77 13.64
CA PHE A 468 -3.41 -1.86 12.67
C PHE A 468 -4.85 -2.31 12.56
N PRO A 469 -5.56 -2.00 11.46
CA PRO A 469 -6.97 -2.33 11.31
C PRO A 469 -7.14 -3.81 10.93
N VAL A 470 -6.77 -4.68 11.87
CA VAL A 470 -6.73 -6.13 11.75
C VAL A 470 -7.62 -6.70 12.85
N SER A 471 -8.53 -7.60 12.48
CA SER A 471 -9.44 -8.19 13.47
C SER A 471 -8.67 -9.13 14.40
N SER A 472 -8.89 -8.98 15.71
CA SER A 472 -8.42 -9.91 16.73
C SER A 472 -9.09 -11.28 16.62
N GLU A 473 -10.26 -11.36 15.97
CA GLU A 473 -11.06 -12.60 15.83
C GLU A 473 -10.68 -13.45 14.63
N SER A 474 -9.92 -12.91 13.66
CA SER A 474 -9.34 -13.72 12.58
C SER A 474 -8.28 -14.72 13.07
N LEU A 475 -7.85 -14.60 14.34
CA LEU A 475 -7.08 -15.59 15.07
C LEU A 475 -7.99 -16.76 15.47
N THR A 476 -8.14 -17.75 14.60
CA THR A 476 -8.89 -18.97 14.93
C THR A 476 -8.31 -19.64 16.18
N LYS A 477 -9.08 -19.66 17.27
CA LYS A 477 -8.86 -20.56 18.41
C LYS A 477 -9.17 -21.98 17.93
N THR A 478 -8.16 -22.84 17.90
CA THR A 478 -8.34 -24.27 17.63
C THR A 478 -9.09 -24.90 18.80
N SER A 479 -10.38 -25.17 18.59
CA SER A 479 -11.13 -26.13 19.41
C SER A 479 -10.53 -27.51 19.17
N SER A 480 -9.89 -28.06 20.20
CA SER A 480 -9.35 -29.41 20.22
C SER A 480 -10.47 -30.45 20.08
N ASN A 481 -10.14 -31.54 19.36
CA ASN A 481 -10.88 -32.78 19.13
C ASN A 481 -11.86 -32.84 17.93
N SER A 482 -11.36 -33.37 16.80
CA SER A 482 -11.85 -34.66 16.29
C SER A 482 -11.00 -35.12 15.08
N TYR A 483 -10.37 -36.28 15.22
CA TYR A 483 -9.78 -37.06 14.12
C TYR A 483 -10.90 -37.60 13.22
N LEU A 484 -10.81 -37.41 11.89
CA LEU A 484 -11.16 -38.35 10.80
C LEU A 484 -11.53 -37.63 9.48
N GLY A 485 -10.92 -38.04 8.37
CA GLY A 485 -11.59 -38.15 7.06
C GLY A 485 -11.33 -37.07 6.01
N ARG A 486 -10.73 -37.48 4.88
CA ARG A 486 -10.79 -36.80 3.58
C ARG A 486 -12.23 -36.41 3.22
N ASN A 487 -12.43 -35.19 2.72
CA ASN A 487 -13.00 -34.90 1.39
C ASN A 487 -13.10 -33.38 1.16
N SER A 488 -12.86 -33.00 -0.09
CA SER A 488 -13.16 -31.71 -0.70
C SER A 488 -14.50 -31.13 -0.24
N ALA A 489 -14.48 -29.92 0.29
CA ALA A 489 -15.68 -29.13 0.52
C ALA A 489 -15.85 -28.14 -0.64
N GLU A 490 -16.84 -28.41 -1.51
CA GLU A 490 -17.37 -27.41 -2.42
C GLU A 490 -18.16 -26.37 -1.61
N MET A 491 -17.69 -25.12 -1.64
CA MET A 491 -18.51 -23.95 -1.31
C MET A 491 -18.28 -22.92 -2.40
N GLY A 492 -19.25 -22.82 -3.32
CA GLY A 492 -19.33 -21.74 -4.32
C GLY A 492 -18.16 -21.66 -5.31
N GLY A 493 -18.04 -22.62 -6.24
CA GLY A 493 -17.49 -22.40 -7.58
C GLY A 493 -16.02 -21.97 -7.78
N PHE A 494 -15.27 -21.66 -6.72
CA PHE A 494 -13.87 -21.24 -6.81
C PHE A 494 -12.93 -22.36 -6.33
N ILE A 495 -12.11 -22.89 -7.24
CA ILE A 495 -10.97 -23.74 -6.87
C ILE A 495 -9.86 -22.80 -6.41
N LEU A 496 -9.74 -22.58 -5.09
CA LEU A 496 -8.59 -21.90 -4.51
C LEU A 496 -7.33 -22.78 -4.71
N PRO A 497 -6.26 -22.27 -5.32
CA PRO A 497 -4.96 -22.92 -5.27
C PRO A 497 -4.57 -23.11 -3.80
N VAL A 498 -4.04 -24.27 -3.44
CA VAL A 498 -3.52 -24.54 -2.10
C VAL A 498 -2.42 -23.52 -1.80
N ILE A 499 -2.74 -22.50 -1.01
CA ILE A 499 -1.77 -21.51 -0.53
C ILE A 499 -0.82 -22.27 0.42
N PRO A 500 0.50 -22.30 0.16
CA PRO A 500 1.45 -22.90 1.08
C PRO A 500 1.46 -22.11 2.39
N GLY A 501 0.74 -22.63 3.39
CA GLY A 501 0.95 -22.31 4.79
C GLY A 501 1.96 -23.29 5.36
N VAL A 502 2.75 -22.82 6.33
CA VAL A 502 3.56 -23.65 7.23
C VAL A 502 2.80 -24.93 7.59
N ALA A 503 3.49 -26.07 7.52
CA ALA A 503 2.94 -27.42 7.54
C ALA A 503 1.69 -27.58 8.43
N SER A 504 0.69 -28.26 7.85
CA SER A 504 -0.58 -28.62 8.49
C SER A 504 -0.38 -29.11 9.92
N GLY A 505 -0.59 -28.22 10.89
CA GLY A 505 -0.28 -28.48 12.30
C GLY A 505 0.05 -27.23 13.12
N GLU A 506 0.54 -26.17 12.48
CA GLU A 506 0.64 -24.84 13.11
C GLU A 506 -0.63 -24.04 12.79
N GLY A 507 -1.49 -23.83 13.78
CA GLY A 507 -2.57 -22.84 13.67
C GLY A 507 -2.00 -21.46 13.34
N CYS A 508 -2.84 -20.50 12.93
CA CYS A 508 -2.48 -19.09 12.77
C CYS A 508 -1.54 -18.69 13.92
N SER A 509 -0.26 -18.54 13.63
CA SER A 509 0.71 -18.40 14.70
C SER A 509 0.40 -17.11 15.48
N ILE A 510 0.69 -17.14 16.77
CA ILE A 510 0.69 -15.97 17.68
C ILE A 510 1.53 -14.78 17.14
N HIS A 511 2.23 -14.94 16.02
CA HIS A 511 3.02 -13.95 15.29
C HIS A 511 2.22 -13.19 14.20
N GLY A 512 0.93 -12.97 14.40
CA GLY A 512 0.13 -12.08 13.54
C GLY A 512 -0.25 -12.68 12.18
N GLY A 513 -0.76 -13.92 12.20
CA GLY A 513 -1.12 -14.69 10.99
C GLY A 513 -2.12 -14.05 10.02
N CYS A 514 -2.90 -13.06 10.44
CA CYS A 514 -4.06 -12.61 9.66
C CYS A 514 -3.85 -11.31 8.87
N ALA A 515 -2.69 -10.65 8.96
CA ALA A 515 -2.50 -9.30 8.40
C ALA A 515 -1.20 -9.10 7.60
N SER A 516 -0.50 -10.19 7.31
CA SER A 516 0.76 -10.17 6.55
C SER A 516 0.67 -11.20 5.44
N CYS A 517 1.30 -10.91 4.30
CA CYS A 517 1.27 -11.78 3.14
C CYS A 517 1.90 -13.15 3.47
N PRO A 518 1.17 -14.28 3.31
CA PRO A 518 1.72 -15.61 3.59
C PRO A 518 2.93 -15.94 2.70
N TYR A 519 2.92 -15.48 1.45
CA TYR A 519 4.05 -15.65 0.53
C TYR A 519 5.28 -14.86 0.98
N MET A 520 5.11 -13.61 1.46
CA MET A 520 6.24 -12.83 1.97
C MET A 520 6.89 -13.49 3.18
N LYS A 521 6.09 -14.15 4.04
CA LYS A 521 6.57 -14.92 5.20
C LYS A 521 7.38 -16.18 4.86
N MET A 522 7.39 -16.63 3.61
CA MET A 522 8.31 -17.68 3.17
C MET A 522 9.78 -17.21 3.20
N ASN A 523 10.01 -15.89 3.19
CA ASN A 523 11.32 -15.30 3.42
C ASN A 523 11.60 -15.19 4.91
N SER A 524 12.65 -15.87 5.37
CA SER A 524 13.06 -15.85 6.77
C SER A 524 14.53 -15.47 6.92
N LEU A 525 14.91 -15.02 8.11
CA LEU A 525 16.31 -14.73 8.43
C LEU A 525 17.17 -15.99 8.36
N SER A 526 16.64 -17.13 8.78
CA SER A 526 17.34 -18.42 8.71
C SER A 526 17.57 -18.85 7.26
N SER A 527 16.59 -18.66 6.36
CA SER A 527 16.77 -18.88 4.93
C SER A 527 17.85 -17.96 4.34
N LEU A 528 17.84 -16.68 4.71
CA LEU A 528 18.86 -15.72 4.26
C LEU A 528 20.27 -16.13 4.70
N LEU A 529 20.45 -16.44 5.98
CA LEU A 529 21.73 -16.91 6.50
C LEU A 529 22.15 -18.21 5.82
N LYS A 530 21.23 -19.17 5.63
CA LYS A 530 21.50 -20.42 4.92
C LYS A 530 22.05 -20.14 3.52
N VAL A 531 21.35 -19.35 2.70
CA VAL A 531 21.81 -19.00 1.34
C VAL A 531 23.18 -18.33 1.40
N CYS A 532 23.36 -17.35 2.30
CA CYS A 532 24.64 -16.64 2.46
C CYS A 532 25.79 -17.59 2.84
N HIS A 533 25.59 -18.53 3.75
CA HIS A 533 26.62 -19.47 4.20
C HIS A 533 27.02 -20.50 3.13
N HIS A 534 26.13 -20.84 2.20
CA HIS A 534 26.39 -21.85 1.17
C HIS A 534 27.04 -21.26 -0.11
N LEU A 535 26.93 -19.94 -0.32
CA LEU A 535 27.61 -19.26 -1.44
C LEU A 535 29.14 -19.18 -1.22
N PRO A 536 29.99 -19.30 -2.26
CA PRO A 536 29.67 -19.68 -3.65
C PRO A 536 29.76 -21.20 -3.92
N HIS A 537 30.14 -22.01 -2.91
CA HIS A 537 30.70 -23.34 -3.10
C HIS A 537 29.66 -24.48 -3.25
N GLU A 538 28.42 -24.29 -2.80
CA GLU A 538 27.38 -25.34 -2.79
C GLU A 538 26.26 -25.08 -3.81
N LYS A 539 26.63 -24.96 -5.09
CA LYS A 539 25.68 -24.65 -6.17
C LYS A 539 24.56 -25.70 -6.33
N GLU A 540 24.83 -26.98 -6.07
CA GLU A 540 23.81 -28.04 -6.16
C GLU A 540 22.71 -27.89 -5.10
N VAL A 541 23.04 -27.36 -3.92
CA VAL A 541 22.07 -27.11 -2.84
C VAL A 541 21.27 -25.84 -3.09
N LEU A 542 21.86 -24.89 -3.83
CA LEU A 542 21.29 -23.58 -4.09
C LEU A 542 20.62 -23.44 -5.46
N SER A 543 20.59 -24.46 -6.31
CA SER A 543 19.99 -24.40 -7.64
C SER A 543 18.52 -23.98 -7.59
N ASP A 544 17.78 -24.50 -6.62
CA ASP A 544 16.37 -24.17 -6.43
C ASP A 544 16.17 -22.76 -5.86
N TYR A 545 17.19 -22.18 -5.22
CA TYR A 545 17.17 -20.83 -4.68
C TYR A 545 17.63 -19.80 -5.72
N GLU A 546 18.24 -20.20 -6.83
CA GLU A 546 18.67 -19.27 -7.87
C GLU A 546 17.44 -18.73 -8.61
N ALA A 547 17.39 -17.41 -8.79
CA ALA A 547 16.34 -16.80 -9.60
C ALA A 547 16.46 -17.31 -11.03
N GLY A 548 15.36 -17.85 -11.55
CA GLY A 548 15.34 -18.49 -12.86
C GLY A 548 15.87 -17.56 -13.96
N ARG A 549 16.81 -18.07 -14.75
CA ARG A 549 17.12 -17.50 -16.06
C ARG A 549 16.05 -18.00 -17.01
N PHE A 550 15.22 -17.10 -17.54
CA PHE A 550 14.13 -17.50 -18.43
C PHE A 550 14.68 -18.00 -19.76
N HIS A 551 14.88 -19.32 -19.85
CA HIS A 551 15.21 -20.02 -21.09
C HIS A 551 13.96 -20.36 -21.93
N LEU A 552 12.78 -20.02 -21.41
CA LEU A 552 11.49 -20.23 -22.06
C LEU A 552 11.26 -19.18 -23.17
N GLN A 553 10.53 -19.61 -24.19
CA GLN A 553 10.14 -18.78 -25.32
C GLN A 553 8.66 -18.39 -25.24
N THR A 554 8.33 -17.25 -25.83
CA THR A 554 6.96 -16.80 -26.06
C THR A 554 6.28 -17.61 -27.17
N PRO A 555 4.95 -17.52 -27.34
CA PRO A 555 4.25 -18.16 -28.45
C PRO A 555 4.82 -17.79 -29.83
N ASN A 556 5.39 -16.60 -29.98
CA ASN A 556 6.05 -16.15 -31.21
C ASN A 556 7.53 -16.56 -31.31
N GLY A 557 8.05 -17.36 -30.39
CA GLY A 557 9.43 -17.88 -30.39
C GLY A 557 10.49 -16.93 -29.83
N ASN A 558 10.10 -15.80 -29.23
CA ASN A 558 11.02 -14.84 -28.63
C ASN A 558 11.39 -15.25 -27.20
N SER A 559 12.52 -14.77 -26.67
CA SER A 559 12.88 -14.99 -25.27
C SER A 559 11.88 -14.28 -24.34
N ILE A 560 11.36 -14.98 -23.33
CA ILE A 560 10.51 -14.37 -22.29
C ILE A 560 11.25 -13.27 -21.54
N ALA A 561 12.55 -13.45 -21.28
CA ALA A 561 13.36 -12.43 -20.61
C ALA A 561 13.38 -11.12 -21.40
N ASP A 562 13.58 -11.21 -22.72
CA ASP A 562 13.72 -10.03 -23.57
C ASP A 562 12.37 -9.31 -23.74
N VAL A 563 11.31 -10.05 -24.10
CA VAL A 563 9.99 -9.48 -24.33
C VAL A 563 9.34 -9.01 -23.03
N GLY A 564 9.43 -9.79 -21.96
CA GLY A 564 8.84 -9.45 -20.67
C GLY A 564 9.51 -8.24 -19.99
N CYS A 565 10.78 -7.96 -20.33
CA CYS A 565 11.45 -6.74 -19.89
C CYS A 565 10.95 -5.48 -20.60
N GLU A 566 10.44 -5.56 -21.84
CA GLU A 566 10.02 -4.38 -22.59
C GLU A 566 8.97 -3.54 -21.83
N PRO A 567 7.88 -4.10 -21.28
CA PRO A 567 6.94 -3.36 -20.43
C PRO A 567 7.58 -2.64 -19.25
N ILE A 568 8.60 -3.23 -18.64
CA ILE A 568 9.31 -2.68 -17.47
C ILE A 568 10.21 -1.53 -17.91
N LEU A 569 10.90 -1.68 -19.05
CA LEU A 569 11.69 -0.61 -19.66
C LEU A 569 10.82 0.56 -20.09
N ASN A 570 9.63 0.29 -20.63
CA ASN A 570 8.63 1.33 -20.96
C ASN A 570 8.24 2.14 -19.71
N MET A 571 7.99 1.46 -18.59
CA MET A 571 7.72 2.11 -17.31
C MET A 571 8.89 2.97 -16.82
N ARG A 572 10.12 2.45 -16.90
CA ARG A 572 11.34 3.16 -16.44
C ARG A 572 11.61 4.39 -17.29
N HIS A 573 11.41 4.28 -18.61
CA HIS A 573 11.47 5.43 -19.51
C HIS A 573 10.44 6.49 -19.08
N PHE A 574 9.17 6.10 -18.91
CA PHE A 574 8.13 7.02 -18.44
C PHE A 574 8.47 7.68 -17.10
N GLN A 575 9.02 6.95 -16.14
CA GLN A 575 9.42 7.54 -14.87
C GLN A 575 10.52 8.61 -15.01
N ALA A 576 11.44 8.41 -15.96
CA ALA A 576 12.56 9.31 -16.24
C ALA A 576 12.15 10.53 -17.07
N THR A 577 11.36 10.34 -18.14
CA THR A 577 11.01 11.38 -19.12
C THR A 577 9.65 12.02 -18.87
N LYS A 578 8.78 11.37 -18.09
CA LYS A 578 7.35 11.69 -17.95
C LYS A 578 6.55 11.53 -19.24
N GLU A 579 7.09 10.79 -20.21
CA GLU A 579 6.48 10.52 -21.50
C GLU A 579 6.53 9.03 -21.83
N LEU A 580 5.57 8.50 -22.57
CA LEU A 580 5.64 7.16 -23.13
C LEU A 580 6.76 7.10 -24.19
N PRO A 581 7.51 5.97 -24.26
CA PRO A 581 8.52 5.79 -25.30
C PRO A 581 7.91 5.87 -26.71
N GLU A 582 8.60 6.53 -27.64
CA GLU A 582 8.17 6.62 -29.05
C GLU A 582 7.92 5.24 -29.68
N LYS A 583 8.74 4.23 -29.33
CA LYS A 583 8.55 2.84 -29.77
C LYS A 583 7.18 2.31 -29.34
N LEU A 584 6.81 2.52 -28.07
CA LEU A 584 5.53 2.07 -27.52
C LEU A 584 4.37 2.82 -28.16
N VAL A 585 4.47 4.15 -28.31
CA VAL A 585 3.45 4.96 -28.99
C VAL A 585 3.24 4.47 -30.44
N SER A 586 4.32 4.19 -31.15
CA SER A 586 4.25 3.63 -32.50
C SER A 586 3.59 2.24 -32.53
N GLN A 587 3.91 1.36 -31.58
CA GLN A 587 3.27 0.05 -31.46
C GLN A 587 1.77 0.15 -31.21
N ILE A 588 1.32 1.11 -30.38
CA ILE A 588 -0.10 1.37 -30.09
C ILE A 588 -0.84 1.85 -31.33
N LEU A 589 -0.24 2.75 -32.12
CA LEU A 589 -0.87 3.32 -33.31
C LEU A 589 -0.89 2.35 -34.51
N HIS A 590 0.08 1.44 -34.61
CA HIS A 590 0.29 0.57 -35.76
C HIS A 590 0.02 -0.91 -35.48
N SER A 591 -0.70 -1.26 -34.40
CA SER A 591 -0.94 -2.66 -33.99
C SER A 591 -1.63 -3.52 -35.07
N HIS A 592 -2.15 -2.92 -36.14
CA HIS A 592 -2.77 -3.60 -37.28
C HIS A 592 -1.83 -4.07 -38.41
N SER A 593 -0.55 -3.67 -38.46
CA SER A 593 0.30 -3.94 -39.65
C SER A 593 1.03 -5.28 -39.67
N ASN A 594 1.10 -6.03 -38.56
CA ASN A 594 1.88 -7.28 -38.49
C ASN A 594 1.06 -8.59 -38.54
N GLY A 595 -0.26 -8.52 -38.75
CA GLY A 595 -1.17 -9.68 -38.56
C GLY A 595 -1.79 -10.32 -39.81
N ARG A 596 -1.51 -9.87 -41.03
CA ARG A 596 -2.00 -10.52 -42.27
C ARG A 596 -0.94 -10.50 -43.37
N SER A 597 0.03 -11.41 -43.28
CA SER A 597 0.62 -11.97 -44.49
C SER A 597 -0.48 -12.81 -45.14
N THR A 598 -1.20 -12.21 -46.08
CA THR A 598 -2.06 -12.92 -47.01
C THR A 598 -1.17 -13.87 -47.81
N SER A 599 -1.29 -15.17 -47.53
CA SER A 599 -0.90 -16.23 -48.44
C SER A 599 -1.71 -16.08 -49.72
N ILE A 600 -1.16 -15.35 -50.69
CA ILE A 600 -1.64 -15.32 -52.06
C ILE A 600 -0.72 -16.23 -52.86
N SER A 601 -1.28 -17.40 -53.18
CA SER A 601 -0.97 -18.36 -54.26
C SER A 601 0.46 -18.88 -54.39
#